data_AF-A0A4R9PNQ3-F1
#
_entry.id   AF-A0A4R9PNQ3-F1
#
_cell.length_a   1.000
_cell.length_b   1.000
_cell.length_c   1.000
_cell.angle_alpha   90.00
_cell.angle_beta   90.00
_cell.angle_gamma   90.00
#
_symmetry.space_group_name_H-M   'P 1'
#
loop_
_entity.id
_entity.type
_entity.pdbx_description
1 polymer ?
#
loop_
_entity_poly.entity_id
_entity_poly.type
_entity_poly.pdbx_seq_one_letter_code
_entity_poly.pdbx_strand_id
1 'polypeptide(L)'
;EPYRERVEDANAARRYLQTLRFVKPDAIGLLGWSNGGSSVLYTVRPKNRPKAGSPDFRAAVAFYPGCTAIADKGGWATRVPLLIVMGDADDWTPAAPCKTLADANHDKVKLI
;
A
#
# COMPACT_ATOMS: atom_id res chain seq x y z
N GLU A 1 6.93 -0.69 -16.81
CA GLU A 1 5.68 -0.17 -16.17
C GLU A 1 6.02 0.09 -14.71
N PRO A 2 6.22 1.35 -14.29
CA PRO A 2 6.79 1.69 -12.98
C PRO A 2 6.05 1.00 -11.82
N TYR A 3 4.75 0.79 -11.98
CA TYR A 3 3.91 0.12 -10.98
C TYR A 3 4.19 -1.37 -10.79
N ARG A 4 4.69 -2.08 -11.82
CA ARG A 4 5.04 -3.50 -11.69
C ARG A 4 6.40 -3.66 -11.01
N GLU A 5 7.39 -2.91 -11.47
CA GLU A 5 8.76 -2.96 -10.95
C GLU A 5 8.78 -2.59 -9.46
N ARG A 6 8.10 -1.51 -9.05
CA ARG A 6 8.05 -1.09 -7.65
C ARG A 6 7.37 -2.08 -6.71
N VAL A 7 6.37 -2.82 -7.20
CA VAL A 7 5.72 -3.88 -6.43
C VAL A 7 6.68 -5.04 -6.20
N GLU A 8 7.44 -5.43 -7.23
CA GLU A 8 8.44 -6.47 -7.10
C GLU A 8 9.60 -6.06 -6.21
N ASP A 9 10.06 -4.81 -6.29
CA ASP A 9 11.10 -4.26 -5.43
C ASP A 9 10.68 -4.25 -3.97
N ALA A 10 9.47 -3.76 -3.65
CA ALA A 10 8.95 -3.78 -2.29
C ALA A 10 8.86 -5.22 -1.74
N ASN A 11 8.40 -6.17 -2.56
CA ASN A 11 8.34 -7.58 -2.20
C ASN A 11 9.74 -8.21 -2.04
N ALA A 12 10.71 -7.83 -2.88
CA ALA A 12 12.09 -8.29 -2.79
C ALA A 12 12.76 -7.77 -1.51
N ALA A 13 12.56 -6.49 -1.19
CA ALA A 13 13.04 -5.89 0.05
C ALA A 13 12.45 -6.61 1.28
N ARG A 14 11.13 -6.88 1.29
CA ARG A 14 10.50 -7.68 2.36
C ARG A 14 11.18 -9.05 2.50
N ARG A 15 11.35 -9.80 1.40
CA ARG A 15 12.00 -11.11 1.43
C ARG A 15 13.44 -11.02 1.95
N TYR A 16 14.20 -10.02 1.54
CA TYR A 16 15.56 -9.81 2.03
C TYR A 16 15.58 -9.53 3.53
N LEU A 17 14.74 -8.61 4.01
CA LEU A 17 14.61 -8.30 5.43
C LEU A 17 14.25 -9.55 6.26
N GLN A 18 13.43 -10.45 5.74
CA GLN A 18 13.07 -11.72 6.40
C GLN A 18 14.26 -12.70 6.57
N THR A 19 15.38 -12.49 5.85
CA THR A 19 16.59 -13.30 6.02
C THR A 19 17.51 -12.79 7.15
N LEU A 20 17.29 -11.56 7.62
CA LEU A 20 18.18 -10.91 8.58
C LEU A 20 17.85 -11.37 10.00
N ARG A 21 18.85 -11.91 10.71
CA ARG A 21 18.69 -12.47 12.07
C ARG A 21 18.17 -11.49 13.13
N PHE A 22 18.29 -10.19 12.89
CA PHE A 22 17.86 -9.13 13.80
C PHE A 22 16.51 -8.50 13.38
N VAL A 23 15.87 -9.00 12.33
CA VAL A 23 14.55 -8.55 11.88
C VAL A 23 13.52 -9.62 12.26
N LYS A 24 12.38 -9.19 12.82
CA LYS A 24 11.21 -10.06 13.01
C LYS A 24 10.56 -10.31 11.64
N PRO A 25 10.61 -11.54 11.08
CA PRO A 25 10.22 -11.79 9.69
C PRO A 25 8.71 -11.59 9.44
N ASP A 26 7.89 -11.60 10.48
CA ASP A 26 6.43 -11.45 10.45
C ASP A 26 5.95 -10.04 10.87
N ALA A 27 6.86 -9.10 11.13
CA ALA A 27 6.55 -7.76 11.63
C ALA A 27 7.14 -6.64 10.75
N ILE A 28 7.20 -6.83 9.43
CA ILE A 28 7.71 -5.83 8.47
C ILE A 28 6.57 -4.93 8.01
N GLY A 29 6.72 -3.61 8.17
CA GLY A 29 5.80 -2.60 7.65
C GLY A 29 6.21 -2.08 6.26
N LEU A 30 5.23 -1.60 5.49
CA LEU A 30 5.46 -0.91 4.22
C LEU A 30 5.04 0.55 4.32
N LEU A 31 5.87 1.49 3.85
CA LEU A 31 5.61 2.92 4.00
C LEU A 31 6.10 3.71 2.78
N GLY A 32 5.35 4.74 2.36
CA GLY A 32 5.77 5.62 1.26
C GLY A 32 4.98 6.92 1.16
N TRP A 33 5.55 7.90 0.44
CA TRP A 33 5.02 9.26 0.23
C TRP A 33 4.76 9.55 -1.25
N SER A 34 3.72 10.33 -1.59
CA SER A 34 3.37 10.71 -2.97
C SER A 34 3.40 9.50 -3.91
N ASN A 35 4.34 9.50 -4.87
CA ASN A 35 4.50 8.44 -5.83
C ASN A 35 4.96 7.11 -5.20
N GLY A 36 5.70 7.17 -4.08
CA GLY A 36 5.97 6.03 -3.20
C GLY A 36 4.70 5.57 -2.46
N GLY A 37 3.84 6.50 -2.05
CA GLY A 37 2.52 6.21 -1.47
C GLY A 37 1.62 5.47 -2.47
N SER A 38 1.55 5.91 -3.72
CA SER A 38 0.85 5.17 -4.79
C SER A 38 1.43 3.77 -4.95
N SER A 39 2.75 3.64 -4.84
CA SER A 39 3.42 2.34 -4.91
C SER A 39 3.03 1.42 -3.75
N VAL A 40 2.78 1.96 -2.56
CA VAL A 40 2.16 1.23 -1.45
C VAL A 40 0.78 0.69 -1.85
N LEU A 41 -0.09 1.55 -2.42
CA LEU A 41 -1.45 1.14 -2.84
C LEU A 41 -1.44 0.02 -3.89
N TYR A 42 -0.49 0.03 -4.83
CA TYR A 42 -0.32 -1.08 -5.77
C TYR A 42 0.24 -2.31 -5.08
N THR A 43 1.22 -2.15 -4.19
CA THR A 43 1.91 -3.25 -3.51
C THR A 43 0.97 -4.06 -2.65
N VAL A 44 0.00 -3.45 -1.96
CA VAL A 44 -0.89 -4.14 -1.00
C VAL A 44 -2.11 -4.83 -1.63
N ARG A 45 -2.28 -4.80 -2.96
CA ARG A 45 -3.42 -5.45 -3.63
C ARG A 45 -3.45 -6.97 -3.41
N PRO A 46 -4.62 -7.62 -3.31
CA PRO A 46 -4.75 -9.07 -3.16
C PRO A 46 -3.98 -9.90 -4.18
N LYS A 47 -3.91 -9.46 -5.44
CA LYS A 47 -3.16 -10.15 -6.51
C LYS A 47 -1.65 -10.27 -6.26
N ASN A 48 -1.09 -9.42 -5.39
CA ASN A 48 0.33 -9.38 -5.05
C ASN A 48 0.61 -10.10 -3.73
N ARG A 49 -0.29 -10.99 -3.29
CA ARG A 49 -0.13 -11.78 -2.06
C ARG A 49 1.14 -12.65 -2.14
N PRO A 50 1.89 -12.79 -1.03
CA PRO A 50 3.02 -13.71 -0.97
C PRO A 50 2.60 -15.16 -1.22
N LYS A 51 3.58 -16.02 -1.49
CA LYS A 51 3.37 -17.48 -1.54
C LYS A 51 2.80 -17.97 -0.21
N ALA A 52 1.96 -19.01 -0.27
CA ALA A 52 1.41 -19.64 0.93
C ALA A 52 2.53 -20.04 1.91
N GLY A 53 2.32 -19.79 3.19
CA GLY A 53 3.31 -20.04 4.25
C GLY A 53 4.38 -18.96 4.43
N SER A 54 4.45 -17.93 3.56
CA SER A 54 5.37 -16.80 3.74
C SER A 54 4.69 -15.63 4.46
N PRO A 55 5.25 -15.07 5.55
CA PRO A 55 4.68 -13.90 6.22
C PRO A 55 4.62 -12.69 5.27
N ASP A 56 3.50 -11.97 5.24
CA ASP A 56 3.30 -10.74 4.44
C ASP A 56 3.84 -9.49 5.15
N PHE A 57 3.60 -8.31 4.59
CA PHE A 57 3.68 -7.07 5.35
C PHE A 57 2.64 -7.08 6.49
N ARG A 58 3.04 -6.62 7.66
CA ARG A 58 2.18 -6.58 8.85
C ARG A 58 1.12 -5.47 8.78
N ALA A 59 1.48 -4.36 8.16
CA ALA A 59 0.64 -3.19 7.91
C ALA A 59 1.32 -2.29 6.86
N ALA A 60 0.56 -1.33 6.32
CA ALA A 60 1.06 -0.35 5.38
C ALA A 60 0.62 1.08 5.72
N VAL A 61 1.42 2.07 5.34
CA VAL A 61 1.10 3.50 5.45
C VAL A 61 1.41 4.21 4.13
N ALA A 62 0.45 4.95 3.59
CA ALA A 62 0.60 5.76 2.39
C ALA A 62 0.33 7.23 2.72
N PHE A 63 1.37 8.06 2.63
CA PHE A 63 1.26 9.51 2.78
C PHE A 63 0.97 10.14 1.42
N TYR A 64 -0.15 10.87 1.33
CA TYR A 64 -0.61 11.60 0.14
C TYR A 64 -0.41 10.83 -1.17
N PRO A 65 -0.90 9.57 -1.30
CA PRO A 65 -0.80 8.84 -2.55
C PRO A 65 -1.67 9.46 -3.64
N GLY A 66 -1.24 9.33 -4.90
CA GLY A 66 -2.13 9.50 -6.03
C GLY A 66 -3.11 8.31 -6.11
N CYS A 67 -4.40 8.57 -5.88
CA CYS A 67 -5.47 7.57 -5.88
C CYS A 67 -6.36 7.57 -7.15
N THR A 68 -6.35 8.64 -7.95
CA THR A 68 -7.28 8.86 -9.08
C THR A 68 -7.37 7.66 -10.02
N ALA A 69 -6.27 7.26 -10.64
CA ALA A 69 -6.26 6.14 -11.58
C ALA A 69 -6.68 4.79 -10.96
N ILE A 70 -6.48 4.61 -9.65
CA ILE A 70 -6.91 3.41 -8.92
C ILE A 70 -8.41 3.46 -8.65
N ALA A 71 -8.94 4.60 -8.24
CA ALA A 71 -10.35 4.83 -7.99
C ALA A 71 -11.16 4.69 -9.30
N ASP A 72 -10.72 5.34 -10.38
CA ASP A 72 -11.39 5.32 -11.69
C ASP A 72 -11.49 3.90 -12.26
N LYS A 73 -10.45 3.08 -12.06
CA LYS A 73 -10.45 1.68 -12.51
C LYS A 73 -11.40 0.80 -11.68
N GLY A 74 -11.71 1.20 -10.45
CA GLY A 74 -12.54 0.43 -9.52
C GLY A 74 -11.95 -0.91 -9.08
N GLY A 75 -12.66 -1.60 -8.18
CA GLY A 75 -12.30 -2.94 -7.70
C GLY A 75 -10.95 -3.02 -6.99
N TRP A 76 -10.43 -1.89 -6.49
CA TRP A 76 -9.24 -1.90 -5.66
C TRP A 76 -9.61 -2.35 -4.25
N ALA A 77 -8.75 -3.21 -3.69
CA ALA A 77 -8.81 -3.63 -2.32
C ALA A 77 -7.39 -3.81 -1.78
N THR A 78 -7.26 -3.81 -0.45
CA THR A 78 -6.02 -4.13 0.25
C THR A 78 -6.10 -5.51 0.90
N ARG A 79 -4.96 -6.22 0.92
CA ARG A 79 -4.83 -7.49 1.64
C ARG A 79 -4.26 -7.35 3.05
N VAL A 80 -3.75 -6.17 3.41
CA VAL A 80 -3.19 -5.84 4.73
C VAL A 80 -3.86 -4.58 5.29
N PRO A 81 -3.86 -4.37 6.62
CA PRO A 81 -4.30 -3.10 7.19
C PRO A 81 -3.51 -1.93 6.60
N LEU A 82 -4.21 -0.89 6.14
CA LEU A 82 -3.63 0.28 5.49
C LEU A 82 -4.08 1.56 6.19
N LEU A 83 -3.13 2.43 6.49
CA LEU A 83 -3.38 3.83 6.82
C LEU A 83 -3.07 4.70 5.61
N ILE A 84 -4.02 5.54 5.22
CA ILE A 84 -3.80 6.63 4.25
C ILE A 84 -3.80 7.94 5.04
N VAL A 85 -2.79 8.78 4.82
CA VAL A 85 -2.68 10.10 5.44
C VAL A 85 -2.80 11.15 4.32
N MET A 86 -3.88 11.93 4.31
CA MET A 86 -4.19 12.91 3.27
C MET A 86 -4.35 14.32 3.82
N GLY A 87 -3.84 15.32 3.09
CA GLY A 87 -4.26 16.70 3.29
C GLY A 87 -5.53 17.00 2.50
N ASP A 88 -6.57 17.55 3.13
CA ASP A 88 -7.84 17.86 2.44
C ASP A 88 -7.70 19.00 1.41
N ALA A 89 -6.67 19.85 1.57
CA ALA A 89 -6.33 20.96 0.69
C ALA A 89 -5.23 20.63 -0.35
N ASP A 90 -4.85 19.36 -0.50
CA ASP A 90 -3.84 18.94 -1.48
C ASP A 90 -4.39 19.07 -2.92
N ASP A 91 -3.75 19.91 -3.73
CA ASP A 91 -4.10 20.16 -5.13
C ASP A 91 -3.28 19.32 -6.12
N TRP A 92 -2.25 18.62 -5.65
CA TRP A 92 -1.42 17.73 -6.46
C TRP A 92 -2.00 16.31 -6.48
N THR A 93 -2.36 15.79 -5.30
CA THR A 93 -3.04 14.51 -5.12
C THR A 93 -4.35 14.72 -4.37
N PRO A 94 -5.44 15.10 -5.07
CA PRO A 94 -6.71 15.40 -4.41
C PRO A 94 -7.19 14.27 -3.50
N ALA A 95 -7.73 14.63 -2.33
CA ALA A 95 -8.14 13.65 -1.32
C ALA A 95 -9.36 12.80 -1.74
N ALA A 96 -10.25 13.34 -2.58
CA ALA A 96 -11.53 12.70 -2.92
C ALA A 96 -11.38 11.27 -3.49
N PRO A 97 -10.50 10.99 -4.48
CA PRO A 97 -10.24 9.62 -4.91
C PRO A 97 -9.77 8.67 -3.79
N CYS A 98 -8.96 9.14 -2.84
CA CYS A 98 -8.53 8.31 -1.72
C CYS A 98 -9.65 8.05 -0.71
N LYS A 99 -10.57 9.02 -0.50
CA LYS A 99 -11.81 8.82 0.28
C LYS A 99 -12.66 7.71 -0.34
N THR A 100 -12.87 7.73 -1.66
CA THR A 100 -13.57 6.66 -2.38
C THR A 100 -12.95 5.28 -2.13
N LEU A 101 -11.61 5.17 -2.16
CA LEU A 101 -10.92 3.90 -1.88
C LEU A 101 -11.10 3.43 -0.43
N ALA A 102 -11.04 4.36 0.52
CA ALA A 102 -11.21 4.08 1.94
C ALA A 102 -12.63 3.62 2.26
N ASP A 103 -13.66 4.31 1.74
CA ASP A 103 -15.07 3.98 1.97
C ASP A 103 -15.41 2.58 1.44
N ALA A 104 -14.89 2.23 0.26
CA ALA A 104 -15.04 0.91 -0.35
C ALA A 104 -14.29 -0.22 0.39
N ASN A 105 -13.38 0.10 1.32
CA ASN A 105 -12.53 -0.85 2.04
C ASN A 105 -12.40 -0.51 3.54
N HIS A 106 -13.47 0.01 4.14
CA HIS A 106 -13.47 0.60 5.49
C HIS A 106 -13.07 -0.40 6.60
N ASP A 107 -13.15 -1.72 6.35
CA ASP A 107 -12.73 -2.76 7.28
C ASP A 107 -11.20 -2.84 7.44
N LYS A 108 -10.45 -2.36 6.45
CA LYS A 108 -8.98 -2.46 6.40
C LYS A 108 -8.26 -1.14 6.13
N VAL A 109 -8.97 -0.14 5.63
CA VAL A 109 -8.41 1.16 5.30
C VAL A 109 -8.89 2.19 6.29
N LYS A 110 -7.95 2.80 7.00
CA LYS A 110 -8.18 4.02 7.75
C LYS A 110 -7.63 5.19 6.93
N LEU A 111 -8.45 6.21 6.69
CA LEU A 111 -7.99 7.49 6.14
C LEU A 111 -8.01 8.53 7.25
N ILE A 112 -6.90 9.26 7.40
CA ILE A 112 -6.78 10.42 8.28
C ILE A 112 -6.30 11.64 7.51
#